data_AF-A0AAV1WY05-F1
#
_entry.id   AF-A0AAV1WY05-F1
#
_cell.length_a   1.000
_cell.length_b   1.000
_cell.length_c   1.000
_cell.angle_alpha   90.00
_cell.angle_beta   90.00
_cell.angle_gamma   90.00
#
_symmetry.space_group_name_H-M   'P 1'
#
loop_
_entity.id
_entity.type
_entity.pdbx_description
1 polymer ?
#
loop_
_entity_poly.entity_id
_entity_poly.type
_entity_poly.pdbx_seq_one_letter_code
_entity_poly.pdbx_strand_id
1 'polypeptide(L)'
;MWLKHDDCRKLVQESWRNQVYVCPMFILGQKLKRLKSAFRTWNTEVFGNIHTRVKNSLAVVDVIQNCINENGPEQELFDREVLAQNQLLSDLVMEEDFWKEKSRLNWHISWDRNTNFFHKVTKIRQVTKTMSLLKVGDEIMTSQSDIANHVLDY
;
A
#
# COMPACT_ATOMS: atom_id res chain seq x y z
N MET A 1 4.53 4.08 -5.31
CA MET A 1 5.18 4.31 -4.00
C MET A 1 6.54 3.61 -3.89
N TRP A 2 6.59 2.30 -4.10
CA TRP A 2 7.84 1.52 -3.94
C TRP A 2 8.96 1.89 -4.91
N LEU A 3 8.63 2.12 -6.17
CA LEU A 3 9.59 2.46 -7.23
C LEU A 3 10.27 3.83 -7.05
N LYS A 4 9.73 4.69 -6.19
CA LYS A 4 10.32 6.01 -5.87
C LYS A 4 11.38 5.92 -4.77
N HIS A 5 11.48 4.78 -4.07
CA HIS A 5 12.42 4.60 -2.97
C HIS A 5 13.73 4.00 -3.49
N ASP A 6 14.87 4.60 -3.12
CA ASP A 6 16.19 4.23 -3.65
C ASP A 6 16.56 2.76 -3.36
N ASP A 7 16.17 2.26 -2.18
CA ASP A 7 16.43 0.87 -1.80
C ASP A 7 15.58 -0.18 -2.55
N CYS A 8 14.53 0.22 -3.27
CA CYS A 8 13.73 -0.71 -4.06
C CYS A 8 14.60 -1.45 -5.08
N ARG A 9 15.55 -0.75 -5.73
CA ARG A 9 16.43 -1.36 -6.73
C ARG A 9 17.42 -2.33 -6.08
N LYS A 10 17.96 -1.97 -4.90
CA LYS A 10 18.88 -2.83 -4.14
C LYS A 10 18.19 -4.12 -3.71
N LEU A 11 16.99 -4.01 -3.15
CA LEU A 11 16.19 -5.16 -2.71
C LEU A 11 15.92 -6.15 -3.85
N VAL A 12 15.55 -5.64 -5.03
CA VAL A 12 15.35 -6.47 -6.23
C VAL A 12 16.66 -7.17 -6.61
N GLN A 13 17.76 -6.43 -6.67
CA GLN A 13 19.06 -6.96 -7.06
C GLN A 13 19.55 -8.06 -6.12
N GLU A 14 19.43 -7.86 -4.80
CA GLU A 14 19.79 -8.84 -3.79
C GLU A 14 18.92 -10.11 -3.88
N SER A 15 17.61 -9.93 -4.07
CA SER A 15 16.69 -11.05 -4.26
C SER A 15 16.99 -11.87 -5.53
N TRP A 16 17.50 -11.20 -6.58
CA TRP A 16 17.79 -11.82 -7.88
C TRP A 16 19.15 -12.50 -8.01
N ARG A 17 20.10 -12.19 -7.11
CA ARG A 17 21.48 -12.73 -7.12
C ARG A 17 21.56 -14.23 -6.89
N ASN A 18 20.61 -14.79 -6.15
CA ASN A 18 20.59 -16.23 -5.86
C ASN A 18 20.24 -17.04 -7.12
N GLN A 19 21.25 -17.68 -7.69
CA GLN A 19 21.09 -18.58 -8.83
C GLN A 19 20.47 -19.91 -8.37
N VAL A 20 19.48 -20.35 -9.12
CA VAL A 20 18.87 -21.67 -8.99
C VAL A 20 19.14 -22.36 -10.32
N TYR A 21 19.69 -23.57 -10.29
CA TYR A 21 20.05 -24.32 -11.48
C TYR A 21 18.99 -25.40 -11.73
N VAL A 22 17.85 -24.99 -12.29
CA VAL A 22 16.71 -25.86 -12.66
C VAL A 22 16.14 -25.37 -14.00
N CYS A 23 15.04 -25.96 -14.49
CA CYS A 23 14.27 -25.47 -15.63
C CYS A 23 14.00 -23.95 -15.55
N PRO A 24 14.17 -23.19 -16.65
CA PRO A 24 13.99 -21.72 -16.68
C PRO A 24 12.67 -21.21 -16.09
N MET A 25 11.55 -21.91 -16.32
CA MET A 25 10.25 -21.51 -15.75
C MET A 25 10.22 -21.64 -14.22
N PHE A 26 10.85 -22.69 -13.68
CA PHE A 26 10.95 -22.89 -12.24
C PHE A 26 11.85 -21.84 -11.58
N ILE A 27 12.96 -21.48 -12.25
CA ILE A 27 13.84 -20.40 -11.80
C ILE A 27 13.06 -19.08 -11.68
N LEU A 28 12.30 -18.72 -12.72
CA LEU A 28 11.53 -17.49 -12.73
C LEU A 28 10.48 -17.48 -11.60
N GLY A 29 9.72 -18.56 -11.46
CA GLY A 29 8.70 -18.70 -10.41
C GLY A 29 9.30 -18.58 -9.00
N GLN A 30 10.43 -19.22 -8.75
CA GLN A 30 11.09 -19.18 -7.45
C GLN A 30 11.68 -17.80 -7.14
N LYS A 31 12.26 -17.12 -8.13
CA LYS A 31 12.75 -15.73 -7.98
C LYS A 31 11.61 -14.77 -7.67
N LEU A 32 10.48 -14.87 -8.39
CA LEU A 32 9.30 -14.06 -8.13
C LEU A 32 8.71 -14.33 -6.74
N LYS A 33 8.67 -15.59 -6.29
CA LYS A 33 8.18 -15.97 -4.96
C LYS A 33 9.06 -15.37 -3.84
N ARG A 34 10.38 -15.43 -4.01
CA ARG A 34 11.35 -14.83 -3.06
C ARG A 34 11.21 -13.31 -3.02
N LEU A 35 11.14 -12.68 -4.18
CA LEU A 35 10.98 -11.23 -4.27
C LEU A 35 9.66 -10.75 -3.68
N LYS A 36 8.57 -11.49 -3.89
CA LYS A 36 7.28 -11.23 -3.22
C LYS A 36 7.41 -11.25 -1.70
N SER A 37 8.14 -12.22 -1.15
CA SER A 37 8.39 -12.30 0.30
C SER A 37 9.24 -11.12 0.79
N ALA A 38 10.33 -10.81 0.09
CA ALA A 38 11.21 -9.70 0.43
C ALA A 38 10.46 -8.35 0.41
N PHE A 39 9.64 -8.10 -0.62
CA PHE A 39 8.79 -6.92 -0.69
C PHE A 39 7.75 -6.85 0.43
N ARG A 40 7.20 -7.99 0.87
CA ARG A 40 6.24 -8.02 1.97
C ARG A 40 6.90 -7.60 3.28
N THR A 41 8.11 -8.09 3.56
CA THR A 41 8.90 -7.71 4.74
C THR A 41 9.31 -6.24 4.66
N TRP A 42 9.91 -5.84 3.54
CA TRP A 42 10.36 -4.46 3.31
C TRP A 42 9.22 -3.44 3.40
N ASN A 43 8.04 -3.77 2.89
CA ASN A 43 6.89 -2.87 2.99
C ASN A 43 6.49 -2.62 4.45
N THR A 44 6.55 -3.65 5.30
CA THR A 44 6.25 -3.50 6.73
C THR A 44 7.36 -2.75 7.47
N GLU A 45 8.63 -2.99 7.14
CA GLU A 45 9.77 -2.37 7.83
C GLU A 45 9.97 -0.90 7.46
N VAL A 46 9.86 -0.56 6.17
CA VAL A 46 10.18 0.80 5.67
C VAL A 46 8.95 1.70 5.63
N PHE A 47 7.81 1.18 5.20
CA PHE A 47 6.60 2.00 5.07
C PHE A 47 5.62 1.80 6.23
N GLY A 48 5.66 0.62 6.88
CA GLY A 48 4.76 0.30 7.98
C GLY A 48 3.29 0.48 7.61
N ASN A 49 2.50 0.94 8.59
CA ASN A 49 1.13 1.36 8.33
C ASN A 49 1.10 2.86 8.00
N ILE A 50 1.01 3.17 6.71
CA ILE A 50 0.97 4.54 6.18
C ILE A 50 -0.16 5.35 6.83
N HIS A 51 -1.33 4.73 7.06
CA HIS A 51 -2.47 5.40 7.69
C HIS A 51 -2.17 5.78 9.14
N THR A 52 -1.46 4.91 9.87
CA THR A 52 -0.99 5.23 11.23
C THR A 52 0.02 6.37 11.20
N ARG A 53 0.90 6.40 10.19
CA ARG A 53 1.88 7.48 10.04
C ARG A 53 1.21 8.84 9.81
N VAL A 54 0.26 8.91 8.88
CA VAL A 54 -0.56 10.12 8.64
C VAL A 54 -1.29 10.55 9.92
N LYS A 55 -1.92 9.61 10.64
CA LYS A 55 -2.62 9.91 11.89
C LYS A 55 -1.68 10.49 12.96
N ASN A 56 -0.47 9.95 13.08
CA ASN A 56 0.52 10.43 14.03
C ASN A 56 1.03 11.84 13.66
N SER A 57 1.33 12.07 12.37
CA SER A 57 1.77 13.38 11.89
C SER A 57 0.68 14.45 12.07
N LEU A 58 -0.59 14.07 11.89
CA LEU A 58 -1.72 14.97 12.15
C LEU A 58 -1.83 15.29 13.65
N ALA A 59 -1.70 14.28 14.52
CA ALA A 59 -1.71 14.51 15.97
C ALA A 59 -0.57 15.42 16.44
N VAL A 60 0.61 15.34 15.81
CA VAL A 60 1.74 16.24 16.11
C VAL A 60 1.40 17.69 15.72
N VAL A 61 0.79 17.91 14.56
CA VAL A 61 0.33 19.24 14.15
C VAL A 61 -0.72 19.78 15.13
N ASP A 62 -1.70 18.96 15.50
CA ASP A 62 -2.75 19.35 16.47
C ASP A 62 -2.16 19.76 17.82
N VAL A 63 -1.17 19.02 18.33
CA VAL A 63 -0.48 19.35 19.59
C VAL A 63 0.22 20.70 19.49
N ILE A 64 0.94 20.95 18.40
CA ILE A 64 1.66 22.22 18.20
C ILE A 64 0.66 23.39 18.10
N GLN A 65 -0.43 23.22 17.36
CA GLN A 65 -1.48 24.23 17.23
C GLN A 65 -2.18 24.53 18.57
N ASN A 66 -2.44 23.51 19.38
CA ASN A 66 -2.96 23.71 20.73
C ASN A 66 -1.97 24.47 21.62
N CYS A 67 -0.68 24.15 21.56
CA CYS A 67 0.35 24.90 22.30
C CYS A 67 0.43 26.38 21.87
N ILE A 68 0.27 26.69 20.59
CA ILE A 68 0.21 28.08 20.09
C ILE A 68 -1.04 28.80 20.62
N ASN A 69 -2.18 28.12 20.65
CA ASN A 69 -3.43 28.68 21.18
C ASN A 69 -3.37 28.97 22.69
N GLU A 70 -2.69 28.11 23.47
CA GLU A 70 -2.61 28.23 24.93
C GLU A 70 -1.50 29.19 25.39
N ASN A 71 -0.31 29.12 24.80
CA ASN A 71 0.87 29.86 25.26
C ASN A 71 1.13 31.16 24.47
N GLY A 72 0.38 31.38 23.39
CA GLY A 72 0.55 32.51 22.49
C GLY A 72 1.60 32.27 21.39
N PRO A 73 1.67 33.16 20.39
CA PRO A 73 2.52 33.00 19.22
C PRO A 73 4.01 33.19 19.55
N GLU A 74 4.74 32.09 19.70
CA GLU A 74 6.21 32.07 19.82
C GLU A 74 6.85 31.65 18.49
N GLN A 75 7.95 32.31 18.11
CA GLN A 75 8.61 32.08 16.82
C GLN A 75 9.11 30.63 16.66
N GLU A 76 9.64 30.03 17.73
CA GLU A 76 10.06 28.62 17.72
C GLU A 76 8.89 27.65 17.51
N LEU A 77 7.69 27.97 17.99
CA LEU A 77 6.50 27.13 17.79
C LEU A 77 6.03 27.17 16.34
N PHE A 78 6.10 28.33 15.67
CA PHE A 78 5.79 28.44 14.24
C PHE A 78 6.79 27.66 13.38
N ASP A 79 8.08 27.73 13.68
CA ASP A 79 9.09 26.96 12.93
C ASP A 79 8.83 25.44 13.07
N ARG A 80 8.45 24.99 14.27
CA ARG A 80 8.03 23.60 14.50
C ARG A 80 6.75 23.24 13.78
N GLU A 81 5.77 24.16 13.72
CA GLU A 81 4.53 23.95 12.98
C GLU A 81 4.80 23.76 11.49
N VAL A 82 5.63 24.61 10.88
CA VAL A 82 5.99 24.51 9.47
C VAL A 82 6.65 23.15 9.16
N LEU A 83 7.57 22.70 10.02
CA LEU A 83 8.20 21.38 9.87
C LEU A 83 7.18 20.24 10.00
N ALA A 84 6.28 20.31 10.98
CA ALA A 84 5.24 19.31 11.20
C ALA A 84 4.24 19.25 10.05
N GLN A 85 3.82 20.40 9.52
CA GLN A 85 2.93 20.49 8.35
C GLN A 85 3.61 19.94 7.08
N ASN A 86 4.88 20.24 6.86
CA ASN A 86 5.64 19.68 5.73
C ASN A 86 5.74 18.15 5.83
N GLN A 87 5.98 17.62 7.03
CA GLN A 87 6.00 16.18 7.28
C GLN A 87 4.63 15.54 7.03
N LEU A 88 3.54 16.16 7.52
CA LEU A 88 2.17 15.71 7.28
C LEU A 88 1.85 15.69 5.77
N LEU A 89 2.26 16.73 5.03
CA LEU A 89 2.03 16.81 3.59
C LEU A 89 2.78 15.70 2.84
N SER A 90 4.03 15.42 3.23
CA SER A 90 4.81 14.29 2.69
C SER A 90 4.12 12.94 2.94
N ASP A 91 3.57 12.74 4.15
CA ASP A 91 2.86 11.52 4.51
C ASP A 91 1.54 11.36 3.74
N LEU A 92 0.78 12.44 3.56
CA LEU A 92 -0.45 12.46 2.77
C LEU A 92 -0.19 12.15 1.29
N VAL A 93 0.87 12.70 0.71
CA VAL A 93 1.27 12.39 -0.68
C VAL A 93 1.60 10.90 -0.82
N MET A 94 2.27 10.32 0.18
CA MET A 94 2.60 8.90 0.18
C MET A 94 1.34 8.01 0.31
N GLU A 95 0.38 8.43 1.14
CA GLU A 95 -0.92 7.77 1.25
C GLU A 95 -1.74 7.84 -0.05
N GLU A 96 -1.74 9.00 -0.71
CA GLU A 96 -2.38 9.18 -2.02
C GLU A 96 -1.77 8.25 -3.07
N ASP A 97 -0.43 8.20 -3.16
CA ASP A 97 0.28 7.28 -4.04
C ASP A 97 -0.07 5.81 -3.75
N PHE A 98 -0.21 5.44 -2.48
CA PHE A 98 -0.61 4.10 -2.07
C PHE A 98 -2.01 3.75 -2.58
N TRP A 99 -2.99 4.63 -2.40
CA TRP A 99 -4.37 4.40 -2.88
C TRP A 99 -4.46 4.41 -4.40
N LYS A 100 -3.66 5.25 -5.06
CA LYS A 100 -3.55 5.27 -6.53
C LYS A 100 -3.02 3.93 -7.06
N GLU A 101 -1.96 3.40 -6.46
CA GLU A 101 -1.37 2.12 -6.85
C GLU A 101 -2.33 0.95 -6.57
N LYS A 102 -3.02 0.98 -5.42
CA LYS A 102 -3.98 -0.05 -5.01
C LYS A 102 -5.26 -0.05 -5.85
N SER A 103 -5.75 1.13 -6.24
CA SER A 103 -6.94 1.26 -7.07
C SER A 103 -6.71 0.86 -8.53
N ARG A 104 -5.47 0.75 -9.01
CA ARG A 104 -5.05 0.51 -10.42
C ARG A 104 -5.92 1.27 -11.44
N LEU A 105 -6.22 2.52 -11.12
CA LEU A 105 -6.94 3.44 -12.01
C LEU A 105 -5.90 4.19 -12.84
N ASN A 106 -5.97 4.04 -14.16
CA ASN A 106 -5.16 4.84 -15.07
C ASN A 106 -5.60 6.31 -14.98
N TRP A 107 -4.62 7.15 -14.70
CA TRP A 107 -4.59 8.57 -14.36
C TRP A 107 -5.44 9.57 -15.17
N HIS A 108 -6.25 9.17 -16.15
CA HIS A 108 -6.89 10.10 -17.11
C HIS A 108 -7.90 11.11 -16.53
N ILE A 109 -8.10 11.14 -15.21
CA ILE A 109 -9.04 12.05 -14.55
C ILE A 109 -8.27 12.77 -13.43
N SER A 110 -7.34 13.63 -13.83
CA SER A 110 -6.65 14.54 -12.92
C SER A 110 -7.53 15.77 -12.65
N TRP A 111 -8.58 15.63 -11.84
CA TRP A 111 -9.23 16.80 -11.24
C TRP A 111 -9.92 16.36 -9.94
N ASP A 112 -9.43 16.93 -8.84
CA ASP A 112 -9.79 16.73 -7.43
C ASP A 112 -9.16 15.53 -6.69
N ARG A 113 -8.59 15.80 -5.51
CA ARG A 113 -7.94 14.87 -4.57
C ARG A 113 -8.98 13.98 -3.90
N ASN A 114 -9.69 13.20 -4.69
CA ASN A 114 -10.84 12.43 -4.22
C ASN A 114 -10.38 11.08 -3.62
N THR A 115 -9.68 11.13 -2.49
CA THR A 115 -9.28 9.95 -1.70
C THR A 115 -10.47 9.03 -1.43
N ASN A 116 -11.63 9.61 -1.15
CA ASN A 116 -12.88 8.88 -0.91
C ASN A 116 -13.33 8.03 -2.11
N PHE A 117 -13.16 8.54 -3.33
CA PHE A 117 -13.38 7.77 -4.55
C PHE A 117 -12.41 6.57 -4.65
N PHE A 118 -11.12 6.79 -4.42
CA PHE A 118 -10.13 5.71 -4.45
C PHE A 118 -10.38 4.65 -3.37
N HIS A 119 -10.80 5.04 -2.17
CA HIS A 119 -11.22 4.12 -1.11
C HIS A 119 -12.40 3.26 -1.56
N LYS A 120 -13.44 3.87 -2.15
CA LYS A 120 -14.62 3.16 -2.66
C LYS A 120 -14.24 2.17 -3.77
N VAL A 121 -13.47 2.59 -4.77
CA VAL A 121 -13.03 1.72 -5.88
C VAL A 121 -12.15 0.58 -5.38
N THR A 122 -11.25 0.86 -4.43
CA THR A 122 -10.40 -0.16 -3.82
C THR A 122 -11.23 -1.18 -3.04
N LYS A 123 -12.22 -0.73 -2.27
CA LYS A 123 -13.13 -1.61 -1.54
C LYS A 123 -13.92 -2.52 -2.48
N ILE A 124 -14.47 -1.97 -3.58
CA ILE A 124 -15.15 -2.74 -4.63
C ILE A 124 -14.21 -3.81 -5.20
N ARG A 125 -12.99 -3.41 -5.60
CA ARG A 125 -12.01 -4.36 -6.16
C ARG A 125 -11.57 -5.43 -5.18
N GLN A 126 -11.45 -5.09 -3.89
CA GLN A 126 -11.10 -6.07 -2.86
C GLN A 126 -12.19 -7.13 -2.73
N VAL A 127 -13.46 -6.73 -2.76
CA VAL A 127 -14.61 -7.65 -2.73
C VAL A 127 -14.70 -8.48 -4.01
N THR A 128 -14.49 -7.89 -5.19
CA THR A 128 -14.56 -8.63 -6.46
C THR A 128 -13.36 -9.54 -6.71
N LYS A 129 -12.21 -9.28 -6.06
CA LYS A 129 -11.00 -10.09 -6.19
C LYS A 129 -11.07 -11.38 -5.36
N THR A 130 -11.79 -11.37 -4.25
CA THR A 130 -12.21 -12.61 -3.59
C THR A 130 -13.17 -13.34 -4.52
N MET A 131 -12.73 -14.45 -5.12
CA MET A 131 -13.61 -15.38 -5.85
C MET A 131 -14.54 -16.02 -4.82
N SER A 132 -15.64 -15.35 -4.52
CA SER A 132 -16.68 -15.81 -3.59
C SER A 132 -17.82 -16.54 -4.30
N LEU A 133 -17.80 -16.61 -5.63
CA LEU A 133 -18.78 -17.34 -6.43
C LEU A 133 -18.09 -18.06 -7.60
N LEU A 134 -18.30 -19.37 -7.69
CA LEU A 134 -17.98 -20.16 -8.88
C LEU A 134 -19.26 -20.86 -9.33
N LYS A 135 -19.73 -20.59 -10.56
CA LYS A 135 -20.87 -21.30 -11.14
C LYS A 135 -20.34 -22.49 -11.94
N VAL A 136 -20.69 -23.70 -11.53
CA VAL A 136 -20.37 -24.95 -12.24
C VAL A 136 -21.70 -25.55 -12.71
N GLY A 137 -21.97 -25.49 -14.01
CA GLY A 137 -23.27 -25.92 -14.54
C GLY A 137 -24.43 -25.08 -14.00
N ASP A 138 -25.39 -25.72 -13.33
CA ASP A 138 -26.55 -25.06 -12.67
C ASP A 138 -26.33 -24.75 -11.19
N GLU A 139 -25.21 -25.19 -10.60
CA GLU A 139 -24.91 -24.97 -9.19
C GLU A 139 -24.01 -23.75 -8.98
N ILE A 140 -24.37 -22.92 -8.00
CA ILE A 140 -23.62 -21.73 -7.60
C ILE A 140 -22.89 -22.07 -6.30
N MET A 141 -21.59 -22.28 -6.36
CA MET A 141 -20.76 -22.50 -5.18
C MET A 141 -20.34 -21.16 -4.58
N THR A 142 -20.82 -20.88 -3.37
CA THR A 142 -20.58 -19.64 -2.61
C THR A 142 -19.47 -19.76 -1.56
N SER A 143 -19.02 -20.98 -1.26
CA SER A 143 -18.02 -21.27 -0.23
C SER A 143 -16.61 -21.35 -0.81
N GLN A 144 -15.66 -20.64 -0.19
CA GLN A 144 -14.25 -20.62 -0.62
C GLN A 144 -13.58 -22.01 -0.54
N SER A 145 -14.00 -22.84 0.42
CA SER A 145 -13.51 -24.21 0.60
C SER A 145 -13.94 -25.11 -0.56
N ASP A 146 -15.19 -24.95 -1.00
CA ASP A 146 -15.77 -25.79 -2.05
C ASP A 146 -15.18 -25.42 -3.42
N ILE A 147 -14.95 -24.12 -3.65
CA ILE A 147 -14.24 -23.61 -4.83
C ILE A 147 -12.79 -24.14 -4.86
N ALA A 148 -12.11 -24.21 -3.71
CA ALA A 148 -10.73 -24.71 -3.64
C ALA A 148 -10.66 -26.22 -3.92
N ASN A 149 -11.58 -27.02 -3.38
CA ASN A 149 -11.65 -28.46 -3.62
C ASN A 149 -11.98 -28.78 -5.08
N HIS A 150 -12.97 -28.09 -5.67
CA HIS A 150 -13.32 -28.28 -7.09
C HIS A 150 -12.16 -27.97 -8.04
N VAL A 151 -11.34 -26.96 -7.74
CA VAL A 151 -10.16 -26.62 -8.58
C VAL A 151 -9.04 -27.65 -8.43
N LEU A 152 -8.99 -28.40 -7.31
CA LEU A 152 -8.01 -29.46 -7.08
C LEU A 152 -8.43 -30.81 -7.65
N ASP A 153 -9.74 -31.05 -7.80
CA ASP A 153 -10.31 -32.29 -8.34
C ASP A 153 -10.34 -32.33 -9.89
N TYR A 154 -9.87 -31.28 -10.56
CA TYR A 154 -9.75 -31.17 -12.04
C TYR A 154 -8.29 -31.26 -12.49
#